data_AF-A0A3A3HH72-F1
#
_entry.id   AF-A0A3A3HH72-F1
#
_cell.length_a   1.000
_cell.length_b   1.000
_cell.length_c   1.000
_cell.angle_alpha   90.00
_cell.angle_beta   90.00
_cell.angle_gamma   90.00
#
_symmetry.space_group_name_H-M   'P 1'
#
loop_
_entity.id
_entity.type
_entity.pdbx_description
1 polymer ?
#
loop_
_entity_poly.entity_id
_entity_poly.type
_entity_poly.pdbx_seq_one_letter_code
_entity_poly.pdbx_strand_id
1 'polypeptide(L)'
;MKENYTITGKTGEELLAAMKRTGPKKGYMVHAMAQTRYSLRWNTKWDKSGGGCRVANPGATLYITYRYPWVKGGMSPDLQKRWAKFMDSVRTHEETHGRIAREMVDAAEKAVAGIANDNDPDCSKSNLERLRRVRGVESTYEGKQRQFDAKEHHYGGNVDGMLALLTAKQN
;
A
#
# COMPACT_ATOMS: atom_id res chain seq x y z
N MET A 1 9.46 4.95 -1.15
CA MET A 1 10.04 5.76 -0.07
C MET A 1 9.81 5.06 1.26
N LYS A 2 10.75 5.15 2.21
CA LYS A 2 10.56 4.64 3.58
C LYS A 2 10.56 5.82 4.53
N GLU A 3 9.55 5.89 5.38
CA GLU A 3 9.36 6.89 6.42
C GLU A 3 9.24 6.19 7.77
N ASN A 4 9.66 6.88 8.82
CA ASN A 4 9.54 6.37 10.19
C ASN A 4 8.77 7.35 11.07
N TYR A 5 8.04 6.83 12.03
CA TYR A 5 7.50 7.61 13.14
C TYR A 5 8.06 7.10 14.46
N THR A 6 8.39 8.02 15.36
CA THR A 6 9.10 7.67 16.59
C THR A 6 8.13 7.13 17.65
N ILE A 7 8.54 6.05 18.31
CA ILE A 7 7.91 5.51 19.51
C ILE A 7 8.95 5.33 20.61
N THR A 8 8.49 5.30 21.86
CA THR A 8 9.33 5.08 23.05
C THR A 8 8.66 4.04 23.95
N GLY A 9 9.47 3.15 24.52
CA GLY A 9 9.02 2.14 25.47
C GLY A 9 10.16 1.21 25.88
N LYS A 10 9.97 0.49 26.97
CA LYS A 10 10.89 -0.48 27.58
C LYS A 10 10.32 -1.89 27.62
N THR A 11 9.03 -2.06 27.29
CA THR A 11 8.35 -3.35 27.15
C THR A 11 7.60 -3.45 25.82
N GLY A 12 7.20 -4.66 25.42
CA GLY A 12 6.43 -4.86 24.19
C GLY A 12 5.06 -4.18 24.26
N GLU A 13 4.44 -4.20 25.42
CA GLU A 13 3.16 -3.56 25.71
C GLU A 13 3.25 -2.03 25.62
N GLU A 14 4.33 -1.44 26.14
CA GLU A 14 4.57 0.00 26.02
C GLU A 14 4.81 0.41 24.57
N LEU A 15 5.56 -0.39 23.80
CA LEU A 15 5.77 -0.14 22.37
C LEU A 15 4.44 -0.25 21.59
N LEU A 16 3.62 -1.27 21.88
CA LEU A 16 2.30 -1.43 21.27
C LEU A 16 1.38 -0.26 21.60
N ALA A 17 1.33 0.17 22.87
CA ALA A 17 0.56 1.32 23.29
C ALA A 17 1.04 2.62 22.62
N ALA A 18 2.36 2.78 22.47
CA ALA A 18 2.94 3.92 21.74
C ALA A 18 2.52 3.92 20.27
N MET A 19 2.57 2.78 19.58
CA MET A 19 2.11 2.66 18.19
C MET A 19 0.62 3.00 18.04
N LYS A 20 -0.23 2.50 18.94
CA LYS A 20 -1.67 2.83 18.96
C LYS A 20 -1.97 4.31 19.21
N ARG A 21 -1.02 5.06 19.79
CA ARG A 21 -1.16 6.49 20.08
C ARG A 21 -0.57 7.39 19.00
N THR A 22 0.58 7.03 18.42
CA THR A 22 1.34 7.91 17.52
C THR A 22 1.44 7.42 16.08
N GLY A 23 0.91 6.23 15.80
CA GLY A 23 0.96 5.62 14.47
C GLY A 23 0.21 6.41 13.40
N PRO A 24 0.25 5.96 12.13
CA PRO A 24 -0.49 6.62 11.07
C PRO A 24 -1.99 6.54 11.32
N LYS A 25 -2.71 7.66 11.15
CA LYS A 25 -4.17 7.68 11.31
C LYS A 25 -4.85 6.85 10.21
N LYS A 26 -5.76 5.96 10.63
CA LYS A 26 -6.72 5.20 9.82
C LYS A 26 -8.13 5.68 10.22
N GLY A 27 -8.70 6.60 9.44
CA GLY A 27 -9.93 7.30 9.81
C GLY A 27 -9.73 8.32 10.94
N TYR A 28 -10.81 8.71 11.63
CA TYR A 28 -10.78 9.77 12.64
C TYR A 28 -10.19 9.35 14.00
N MET A 29 -10.25 8.06 14.37
CA MET A 29 -9.96 7.62 15.76
C MET A 29 -8.97 6.46 15.90
N VAL A 30 -8.61 5.74 14.83
CA VAL A 30 -7.75 4.54 14.93
C VAL A 30 -6.38 4.82 14.35
N HIS A 31 -5.32 4.39 15.04
CA HIS A 31 -3.95 4.43 14.53
C HIS A 31 -3.53 3.04 14.07
N ALA A 32 -2.97 2.95 12.87
CA ALA A 32 -2.29 1.74 12.40
C ALA A 32 -0.88 1.65 13.01
N MET A 33 -0.30 0.45 13.05
CA MET A 33 1.08 0.24 13.51
C MET A 33 2.11 0.47 12.40
N ALA A 34 1.69 0.34 11.16
CA ALA A 34 2.46 0.71 9.98
C ALA A 34 1.45 1.08 8.89
N GLN A 35 1.96 1.64 7.79
CA GLN A 35 1.10 1.97 6.68
C GLN A 35 1.86 1.98 5.35
N THR A 36 1.27 1.34 4.36
CA THR A 36 1.61 1.51 2.96
C THR A 36 0.64 2.51 2.33
N ARG A 37 1.19 3.53 1.66
CA ARG A 37 0.44 4.47 0.84
C ARG A 37 0.97 4.40 -0.58
N TYR A 38 0.10 4.58 -1.55
CA TYR A 38 0.52 4.73 -2.93
C TYR A 38 -0.30 5.78 -3.67
N SER A 39 0.29 6.35 -4.71
CA SER A 39 -0.38 7.22 -5.68
C SER A 39 0.13 6.92 -7.08
N LEU A 40 -0.72 7.17 -8.07
CA LEU A 40 -0.38 7.00 -9.48
C LEU A 40 -0.35 8.34 -10.18
N ARG A 41 0.63 8.50 -11.07
CA ARG A 41 0.66 9.60 -12.04
C ARG A 41 0.68 9.01 -13.44
N TRP A 42 -0.41 9.22 -14.17
CA TRP A 42 -0.51 8.82 -15.57
C TRP A 42 0.36 9.70 -16.46
N ASN A 43 1.17 9.07 -17.31
CA ASN A 43 2.00 9.72 -18.33
C ASN A 43 1.72 9.12 -19.72
N THR A 44 0.45 8.73 -19.93
CA THR A 44 -0.06 8.18 -21.20
C THR A 44 0.27 9.08 -22.37
N LYS A 45 0.84 8.51 -23.43
CA LYS A 45 1.08 9.21 -24.71
C LYS A 45 0.02 8.81 -25.72
N TRP A 46 -0.44 9.79 -26.48
CA TRP A 46 -1.47 9.66 -27.51
C TRP A 46 -0.87 9.89 -28.89
N ASP A 47 -1.30 9.10 -29.86
CA ASP A 47 -1.08 9.35 -31.28
C ASP A 47 -2.40 9.82 -31.90
N LYS A 48 -2.34 10.99 -32.54
CA LYS A 48 -3.47 11.71 -33.13
C LYS A 48 -3.24 11.79 -34.63
N SER A 49 -3.69 10.78 -35.36
CA SER A 49 -3.49 10.67 -36.81
C SER A 49 -4.84 10.51 -37.52
N GLY A 50 -5.03 11.15 -38.68
CA GLY A 50 -6.19 10.92 -39.53
C GLY A 50 -7.55 11.24 -38.91
N GLY A 51 -7.60 12.14 -37.92
CA GLY A 51 -8.84 12.46 -37.19
C GLY A 51 -9.24 11.45 -36.11
N GLY A 52 -8.44 10.40 -35.89
CA GLY A 52 -8.58 9.45 -34.80
C GLY A 52 -7.58 9.70 -33.66
N CYS A 53 -7.75 8.95 -32.57
CA CYS A 53 -6.84 8.96 -31.45
C CYS A 53 -6.58 7.53 -30.93
N ARG A 54 -5.31 7.23 -30.65
CA ARG A 54 -4.88 5.94 -30.09
C ARG A 54 -3.87 6.11 -28.96
N VAL A 55 -3.85 5.18 -28.01
CA VAL A 55 -2.80 5.10 -27.00
C VAL A 55 -1.50 4.64 -27.66
N ALA A 56 -0.49 5.50 -27.69
CA ALA A 56 0.86 5.19 -28.14
C ALA A 56 1.72 4.60 -27.01
N ASN A 57 1.50 5.05 -25.76
CA ASN A 57 2.14 4.49 -24.58
C ASN A 57 1.15 4.53 -23.40
N PRO A 58 0.82 3.39 -22.77
CA PRO A 58 -0.14 3.32 -21.68
C PRO A 58 0.42 3.73 -20.31
N GLY A 59 1.67 4.20 -20.23
CA GLY A 59 2.45 4.31 -19.00
C GLY A 59 1.80 5.05 -17.83
N ALA A 60 2.16 4.59 -16.64
CA ALA A 60 1.96 5.28 -15.37
C ALA A 60 3.20 5.19 -14.48
N THR A 61 3.40 6.18 -13.61
CA THR A 61 4.39 6.15 -12.54
C THR A 61 3.71 5.88 -11.21
N LEU A 62 4.12 4.80 -10.52
CA LEU A 62 3.67 4.45 -9.18
C LEU A 62 4.62 5.01 -8.12
N TYR A 63 4.07 5.77 -7.18
CA TYR A 63 4.78 6.21 -5.99
C TYR A 63 4.28 5.41 -4.80
N ILE A 64 5.17 4.70 -4.10
CA ILE A 64 4.84 3.95 -2.87
C ILE A 64 5.62 4.53 -1.71
N THR A 65 4.94 4.77 -0.60
CA THR A 65 5.53 5.16 0.68
C THR A 65 5.15 4.13 1.75
N TYR A 66 6.17 3.60 2.42
CA TYR A 66 6.03 2.75 3.58
C TYR A 66 6.36 3.53 4.84
N ARG A 67 5.47 3.50 5.84
CA ARG A 67 5.66 4.20 7.10
C ARG A 67 5.71 3.20 8.26
N TYR A 68 6.85 3.14 8.95
CA TYR A 68 7.12 2.17 10.00
C TYR A 68 7.38 2.83 11.37
N PRO A 69 7.18 2.10 12.48
CA PRO A 69 7.58 2.56 13.80
C PRO A 69 9.10 2.47 13.95
N TRP A 70 9.68 3.47 14.60
CA TRP A 70 11.08 3.49 15.00
C TRP A 70 11.21 3.72 16.50
N VAL A 71 11.84 2.76 17.19
CA VAL A 71 12.03 2.83 18.64
C VAL A 71 13.19 3.77 18.95
N LYS A 72 12.90 4.83 19.70
CA LYS A 72 13.89 5.74 20.26
C LYS A 72 14.30 5.27 21.65
N GLY A 73 15.62 5.21 21.86
CA GLY A 73 16.24 4.66 23.07
C GLY A 73 16.55 3.16 22.92
N GLY A 74 17.45 2.67 23.76
CA GLY A 74 17.83 1.26 23.75
C GLY A 74 16.72 0.34 24.24
N MET A 75 16.73 -0.89 23.71
CA MET A 75 15.92 -2.03 24.14
C MET A 75 16.79 -3.02 24.92
N SER A 76 16.20 -3.77 25.85
CA SER A 76 16.88 -4.94 26.41
C SER A 76 17.13 -5.99 25.30
N PRO A 77 18.14 -6.88 25.44
CA PRO A 77 18.44 -7.88 24.42
C PRO A 77 17.21 -8.73 24.02
N ASP A 78 16.37 -9.11 24.98
CA ASP A 78 15.19 -9.93 24.71
C ASP A 78 14.04 -9.15 24.07
N LEU A 79 13.86 -7.87 24.42
CA LEU A 79 12.92 -7.02 23.71
C LEU A 79 13.39 -6.78 22.27
N GLN A 80 14.70 -6.60 22.05
CA GLN A 80 15.25 -6.41 20.71
C GLN A 80 14.99 -7.62 19.80
N LYS A 81 15.14 -8.85 20.31
CA LYS A 81 14.82 -10.09 19.56
C LYS A 81 13.35 -10.14 19.16
N ARG A 82 12.43 -9.86 20.09
CA ARG A 82 10.98 -9.84 19.81
C ARG A 82 10.60 -8.72 18.84
N TRP A 83 11.16 -7.53 19.04
CA TRP A 83 10.97 -6.38 18.15
C TRP A 83 11.42 -6.66 16.73
N ALA A 84 12.57 -7.31 16.54
CA ALA A 84 13.08 -7.68 15.22
C ALA A 84 12.10 -8.60 14.48
N LYS A 85 11.57 -9.64 15.16
CA LYS A 85 10.57 -10.56 14.59
C LYS A 85 9.26 -9.84 14.27
N PHE A 86 8.75 -9.04 15.20
CA PHE A 86 7.56 -8.21 14.98
C PHE A 86 7.71 -7.31 13.75
N MET A 87 8.83 -6.58 13.65
CA MET A 87 9.09 -5.70 12.53
C MET A 87 9.27 -6.42 11.19
N ASP A 88 9.71 -7.68 11.20
CA ASP A 88 9.79 -8.50 10.01
C ASP A 88 8.41 -8.89 9.47
N SER A 89 7.51 -9.30 10.38
CA SER A 89 6.11 -9.56 10.07
C SER A 89 5.40 -8.29 9.55
N VAL A 90 5.60 -7.15 10.22
CA VAL A 90 5.05 -5.85 9.78
C VAL A 90 5.57 -5.47 8.39
N ARG A 91 6.89 -5.60 8.13
CA ARG A 91 7.43 -5.30 6.79
C ARG A 91 6.83 -6.19 5.73
N THR A 92 6.74 -7.49 5.98
CA THR A 92 6.16 -8.46 5.04
C THR A 92 4.70 -8.12 4.69
N HIS A 93 3.91 -7.72 5.69
CA HIS A 93 2.54 -7.28 5.51
C HIS A 93 2.45 -6.03 4.63
N GLU A 94 3.20 -4.98 4.98
CA GLU A 94 3.18 -3.71 4.22
C GLU A 94 3.74 -3.87 2.80
N GLU A 95 4.81 -4.62 2.62
CA GLU A 95 5.41 -4.86 1.31
C GLU A 95 4.48 -5.67 0.39
N THR A 96 3.60 -6.51 0.97
CA THR A 96 2.52 -7.19 0.23
C THR A 96 1.51 -6.19 -0.34
N HIS A 97 1.08 -5.19 0.42
CA HIS A 97 0.24 -4.11 -0.12
C HIS A 97 0.92 -3.39 -1.29
N GLY A 98 2.22 -3.10 -1.16
CA GLY A 98 2.99 -2.48 -2.23
C GLY A 98 3.11 -3.38 -3.47
N ARG A 99 3.20 -4.70 -3.30
CA ARG A 99 3.17 -5.65 -4.42
C ARG A 99 1.82 -5.64 -5.13
N ILE A 100 0.71 -5.67 -4.39
CA ILE A 100 -0.64 -5.57 -4.95
C ILE A 100 -0.81 -4.27 -5.74
N ALA A 101 -0.26 -3.15 -5.24
CA ALA A 101 -0.29 -1.87 -5.95
C ALA A 101 0.53 -1.88 -7.26
N ARG A 102 1.68 -2.58 -7.30
CA ARG A 102 2.46 -2.77 -8.54
C ARG A 102 1.69 -3.59 -9.56
N GLU A 103 1.11 -4.72 -9.13
CA GLU A 103 0.27 -5.56 -9.99
C GLU A 103 -0.95 -4.80 -10.55
N MET A 104 -1.52 -3.88 -9.76
CA MET A 104 -2.59 -3.00 -10.21
C MET A 104 -2.15 -2.10 -11.37
N VAL A 105 -0.97 -1.47 -11.27
CA VAL A 105 -0.44 -0.59 -12.31
C VAL A 105 -0.20 -1.37 -13.59
N ASP A 106 0.45 -2.52 -13.50
CA ASP A 106 0.70 -3.40 -14.65
C ASP A 106 -0.62 -3.81 -15.33
N ALA A 107 -1.65 -4.13 -14.54
CA ALA A 107 -2.97 -4.47 -15.06
C ALA A 107 -3.67 -3.27 -15.70
N ALA A 108 -3.52 -2.07 -15.14
CA ALA A 108 -4.13 -0.86 -15.66
C ALA A 108 -3.46 -0.43 -16.99
N GLU A 109 -2.14 -0.49 -17.09
CA GLU A 109 -1.40 -0.24 -18.32
C GLU A 109 -1.82 -1.22 -19.43
N LYS A 110 -1.94 -2.51 -19.12
CA LYS A 110 -2.45 -3.53 -20.06
C LYS A 110 -3.90 -3.26 -20.47
N ALA A 111 -4.74 -2.85 -19.53
CA ALA A 111 -6.16 -2.59 -19.83
C ALA A 111 -6.35 -1.40 -20.79
N VAL A 112 -5.46 -0.41 -20.76
CA VAL A 112 -5.53 0.76 -21.64
C VAL A 112 -4.69 0.63 -22.90
N ALA A 113 -3.78 -0.35 -22.94
CA ALA A 113 -3.06 -0.72 -24.15
C ALA A 113 -4.06 -1.15 -25.23
N GLY A 114 -4.01 -0.47 -26.39
CA GLY A 114 -4.90 -0.75 -27.53
C GLY A 114 -6.21 0.04 -27.56
N ILE A 115 -6.42 1.01 -26.66
CA ILE A 115 -7.48 2.00 -26.88
C ILE A 115 -7.16 2.77 -28.18
N ALA A 116 -8.09 2.73 -29.11
CA ALA A 116 -8.08 3.49 -30.35
C ALA A 116 -9.51 3.81 -30.76
N ASN A 117 -9.79 5.06 -31.09
CA ASN A 117 -11.09 5.50 -31.58
C ASN A 117 -10.91 6.36 -32.84
N ASP A 118 -11.74 6.09 -33.84
CA ASP A 118 -11.88 6.97 -35.00
C ASP A 118 -12.78 8.17 -34.66
N ASN A 119 -12.65 9.26 -35.44
CA ASN A 119 -13.41 10.50 -35.21
C ASN A 119 -13.27 11.01 -33.76
N ASP A 120 -12.02 11.11 -33.29
CA ASP A 120 -11.63 11.50 -31.93
C ASP A 120 -10.44 12.49 -31.96
N PRO A 121 -10.54 13.62 -32.68
CA PRO A 121 -9.40 14.52 -32.94
C PRO A 121 -8.81 15.15 -31.67
N ASP A 122 -9.59 15.25 -30.61
CA ASP A 122 -9.19 15.76 -29.30
C ASP A 122 -8.80 14.67 -28.29
N CYS A 123 -8.95 13.38 -28.64
CA CYS A 123 -8.82 12.22 -27.77
C CYS A 123 -9.86 12.15 -26.63
N SER A 124 -10.96 12.89 -26.70
CA SER A 124 -11.96 12.91 -25.63
C SER A 124 -12.60 11.54 -25.40
N LYS A 125 -12.97 10.84 -26.48
CA LYS A 125 -13.59 9.50 -26.38
C LYS A 125 -12.60 8.49 -25.81
N SER A 126 -11.38 8.47 -26.36
CA SER A 126 -10.32 7.57 -25.92
C SER A 126 -9.90 7.81 -24.48
N ASN A 127 -9.85 9.07 -24.02
CA ASN A 127 -9.54 9.38 -22.64
C ASN A 127 -10.68 8.98 -21.67
N LEU A 128 -11.94 9.16 -22.05
CA LEU A 128 -13.08 8.68 -21.26
C LEU A 128 -13.04 7.16 -21.09
N GLU A 129 -12.75 6.44 -22.17
CA GLU A 129 -12.57 5.00 -22.15
C GLU A 129 -11.41 4.59 -21.24
N ARG A 130 -10.25 5.26 -21.36
CA ARG A 130 -9.08 5.04 -20.50
C ARG A 130 -9.46 5.19 -19.03
N LEU A 131 -10.11 6.28 -18.65
CA LEU A 131 -10.57 6.53 -17.28
C LEU A 131 -11.56 5.47 -16.79
N ARG A 132 -12.42 4.93 -17.67
CA ARG A 132 -13.35 3.85 -17.34
C ARG A 132 -12.60 2.55 -17.05
N ARG A 133 -11.67 2.15 -17.93
CA ARG A 133 -10.88 0.92 -17.79
C ARG A 133 -9.99 0.97 -16.54
N VAL A 134 -9.30 2.10 -16.32
CA VAL A 134 -8.47 2.32 -15.12
C VAL A 134 -9.29 2.19 -13.84
N ARG A 135 -10.44 2.87 -13.74
CA ARG A 135 -11.30 2.79 -12.54
C ARG A 135 -11.77 1.36 -12.24
N GLY A 136 -12.06 0.58 -13.28
CA GLY A 136 -12.41 -0.84 -13.13
C GLY A 136 -11.27 -1.66 -12.53
N VAL A 137 -10.05 -1.46 -13.03
CA VAL A 137 -8.85 -2.12 -12.49
C VAL A 137 -8.58 -1.67 -11.05
N GLU A 138 -8.59 -0.36 -10.78
CA GLU A 138 -8.40 0.17 -9.43
C GLU A 138 -9.41 -0.43 -8.44
N SER A 139 -10.71 -0.43 -8.77
CA SER A 139 -11.74 -1.05 -7.93
C SER A 139 -11.45 -2.52 -7.61
N THR A 140 -11.00 -3.29 -8.61
CA THR A 140 -10.64 -4.70 -8.45
C THR A 140 -9.48 -4.88 -7.47
N TYR A 141 -8.43 -4.07 -7.62
CA TYR A 141 -7.24 -4.19 -6.79
C TYR A 141 -7.43 -3.61 -5.39
N GLU A 142 -8.24 -2.56 -5.22
CA GLU A 142 -8.71 -2.13 -3.90
C GLU A 142 -9.49 -3.25 -3.19
N GLY A 143 -10.24 -4.05 -3.95
CA GLY A 143 -10.84 -5.29 -3.44
C GLY A 143 -9.81 -6.29 -2.92
N LYS A 144 -8.72 -6.52 -3.66
CA LYS A 144 -7.62 -7.40 -3.24
C LYS A 144 -6.90 -6.87 -2.00
N GLN A 145 -6.66 -5.56 -1.90
CA GLN A 145 -6.07 -4.94 -0.70
C GLN A 145 -6.92 -5.23 0.54
N ARG A 146 -8.24 -5.00 0.44
CA ARG A 146 -9.18 -5.26 1.54
C ARG A 146 -9.28 -6.74 1.90
N GLN A 147 -9.27 -7.62 0.91
CA GLN A 147 -9.32 -9.07 1.14
C GLN A 147 -8.06 -9.56 1.86
N PHE A 148 -6.88 -9.06 1.47
CA PHE A 148 -5.64 -9.35 2.17
C PHE A 148 -5.69 -8.87 3.62
N ASP A 149 -6.09 -7.62 3.86
CA ASP A 149 -6.31 -7.08 5.21
C ASP A 149 -7.22 -7.98 6.05
N ALA A 150 -8.38 -8.37 5.51
CA ALA A 150 -9.36 -9.22 6.20
C ALA A 150 -8.79 -10.60 6.56
N LYS A 151 -7.96 -11.17 5.68
CA LYS A 151 -7.27 -12.44 5.94
C LYS A 151 -6.19 -12.31 7.02
N GLU A 152 -5.46 -11.20 7.06
CA GLU A 152 -4.37 -11.02 8.02
C GLU A 152 -4.88 -10.65 9.42
N HIS A 153 -6.02 -9.95 9.50
CA HIS A 153 -6.59 -9.37 10.72
C HIS A 153 -7.76 -10.19 11.32
N HIS A 154 -8.07 -11.38 10.81
CA HIS A 154 -9.06 -12.22 11.47
C HIS A 154 -8.56 -12.65 12.86
N TYR A 155 -9.49 -13.04 13.74
CA TYR A 155 -9.13 -13.53 15.09
C TYR A 155 -8.17 -14.72 15.01
N GLY A 156 -7.05 -14.64 15.71
CA GLY A 156 -5.97 -15.63 15.65
C GLY A 156 -5.14 -15.60 14.37
N GLY A 157 -5.31 -14.57 13.53
CA GLY A 157 -4.56 -14.38 12.30
C GLY A 157 -3.12 -13.89 12.52
N ASN A 158 -2.44 -13.60 11.41
CA ASN A 158 -1.03 -13.19 11.43
C ASN A 158 -0.79 -11.92 12.26
N VAL A 159 -1.73 -10.97 12.24
CA VAL A 159 -1.64 -9.74 13.03
C VAL A 159 -1.72 -10.03 14.53
N ASP A 160 -2.63 -10.89 14.96
CA ASP A 160 -2.71 -11.30 16.37
C ASP A 160 -1.44 -12.04 16.80
N GLY A 161 -0.91 -12.93 15.94
CA GLY A 161 0.33 -13.66 16.20
C GLY A 161 1.54 -12.74 16.37
N MET A 162 1.73 -11.76 15.49
CA MET A 162 2.85 -10.82 15.61
C MET A 162 2.72 -9.91 16.84
N LEU A 163 1.50 -9.55 17.24
CA LEU A 163 1.25 -8.80 18.47
C LEU A 163 1.58 -9.63 19.71
N ALA A 164 1.16 -10.88 19.76
CA ALA A 164 1.47 -11.80 20.84
C ALA A 164 2.99 -12.02 20.98
N LEU A 165 3.71 -12.13 19.86
CA LEU A 165 5.18 -12.20 19.85
C LEU A 165 5.82 -10.95 20.46
N LEU A 166 5.30 -9.76 20.13
CA LEU A 166 5.82 -8.50 20.68
C LEU A 166 5.56 -8.41 22.18
N THR A 167 4.37 -8.76 22.66
CA THR A 167 3.94 -8.57 24.05
C THR A 167 4.14 -9.81 24.94
N ALA A 168 4.89 -10.81 24.50
CA ALA A 168 5.21 -11.97 25.35
C ALA A 168 5.96 -11.53 26.63
N LYS A 169 5.57 -12.04 27.79
CA LYS A 169 6.28 -11.74 29.05
C LYS A 169 7.69 -12.35 29.03
N GLN A 170 8.61 -11.71 29.74
CA GLN A 170 9.89 -12.33 30.08
C GLN A 170 9.61 -13.46 31.09
N ASN A 171 10.14 -14.65 30.82
CA ASN A 171 10.25 -15.71 31.82
C ASN A 171 11.51 -15.47 32.66
#